data_AF-A0A367Z4Z8-F1
#
_entry.id   AF-A0A367Z4Z8-F1
#
_cell.length_a   1.000
_cell.length_b   1.000
_cell.length_c   1.000
_cell.angle_alpha   90.00
_cell.angle_beta   90.00
_cell.angle_gamma   90.00
#
_symmetry.space_group_name_H-M   'P 1'
#
loop_
_entity.id
_entity.type
_entity.pdbx_description
1 polymer ?
#
loop_
_entity_poly.entity_id
_entity_poly.type
_entity_poly.pdbx_seq_one_letter_code
_entity_poly.pdbx_strand_id
1 'polypeptide(L)' 'MHSIHETLCLLVAIGYLNEHMEEYEAMISHPKYLCTSCGRLAREAELVCLPRPVNICIEDSSKRQAQQ' A
#
# COMPACT_ATOMS: atom_id res chain seq x y z
N MET A 1 -3.52 25.46 4.31
CA MET A 1 -2.28 24.65 4.47
C MET A 1 -2.34 23.56 3.43
N HIS A 2 -1.50 23.62 2.40
CA HIS A 2 -1.39 22.52 1.46
C HIS A 2 -0.43 21.51 2.08
N SER A 3 -0.97 20.38 2.52
CA SER A 3 -0.17 19.23 2.96
C SER A 3 0.72 18.83 1.79
N ILE A 4 2.02 19.10 1.90
CA ILE A 4 2.99 18.45 1.05
C ILE A 4 3.02 17.01 1.56
N HIS A 5 2.14 16.18 1.01
CA HIS A 5 2.22 14.74 1.18
C HIS A 5 3.52 14.33 0.51
N GLU A 6 4.58 14.16 1.29
CA GLU A 6 5.81 13.55 0.79
C GLU A 6 5.43 12.23 0.16
N THR A 7 5.69 12.08 -1.14
CA THR A 7 5.36 10.84 -1.84
C THR A 7 6.16 9.71 -1.19
N LEU A 8 5.59 8.50 -1.10
CA LEU A 8 6.30 7.32 -0.59
C LEU A 8 7.66 7.10 -1.26
N CYS A 9 7.81 7.52 -2.53
CA CYS A 9 9.08 7.50 -3.26
C CYS A 9 10.13 8.47 -2.70
N LEU A 10 9.72 9.68 -2.31
CA LEU A 10 10.62 10.66 -1.70
C LEU A 10 11.16 10.14 -0.37
N LEU A 11 10.29 9.56 0.45
CA LEU A 11 10.66 8.94 1.73
C LEU A 11 11.70 7.82 1.55
N VAL A 12 11.55 6.98 0.52
CA VAL A 12 12.57 5.97 0.18
C VAL A 12 13.89 6.63 -0.22
N ALA A 13 13.85 7.69 -1.06
CA ALA A 13 15.04 8.35 -1.55
C ALA A 13 15.89 8.99 -0.44
N ILE A 14 15.26 9.45 0.65
CA ILE A 14 15.95 10.02 1.82
C ILE A 14 16.33 8.98 2.88
N GLY A 15 16.08 7.68 2.63
CA GLY A 15 16.45 6.59 3.53
C GLY A 15 15.40 6.22 4.58
N TYR A 16 14.27 6.94 4.65
CA TYR A 16 13.25 6.78 5.68
C TYR A 16 12.68 5.35 5.76
N LEU A 17 12.50 4.67 4.62
CA LEU A 17 12.05 3.25 4.60
C LEU A 17 12.93 2.34 5.46
N ASN A 18 14.24 2.55 5.43
CA ASN A 18 15.20 1.69 6.14
C ASN A 18 15.28 2.03 7.63
N GLU A 19 15.04 3.29 7.97
CA GLU A 19 15.14 3.82 9.34
C GLU A 19 13.82 3.65 10.12
N HIS A 20 12.69 3.67 9.42
CA HIS A 20 11.33 3.74 9.99
C HIS A 20 10.37 2.77 9.28
N MET A 21 10.74 1.50 9.18
CA MET A 21 9.98 0.47 8.45
C MET A 21 8.51 0.37 8.90
N GLU A 22 8.24 0.26 10.21
CA GLU A 22 6.86 0.10 10.72
C GLU A 22 5.98 1.32 10.42
N GLU A 23 6.53 2.52 10.59
CA GLU A 23 5.83 3.77 10.29
C GLU A 23 5.58 3.93 8.78
N TYR A 24 6.56 3.52 7.97
CA TYR A 24 6.44 3.50 6.52
C TYR A 24 5.36 2.54 6.05
N GLU A 25 5.32 1.31 6.57
CA GLU A 25 4.28 0.33 6.25
C GLU A 25 2.88 0.84 6.61
N ALA A 26 2.73 1.54 7.75
CA ALA A 26 1.46 2.14 8.15
C ALA A 26 0.95 3.21 7.17
N MET A 27 1.83 3.84 6.40
CA MET A 27 1.46 4.79 5.34
C MET A 27 1.00 4.10 4.04
N ILE A 28 1.30 2.81 3.85
CA ILE A 28 0.90 2.07 2.64
C ILE A 28 -0.59 1.71 2.74
N SER A 29 -1.39 2.33 1.86
CA SER A 29 -2.81 2.02 1.75
C SER A 29 -3.03 0.71 1.02
N HIS A 30 -3.70 -0.26 1.66
CA HIS A 30 -4.13 -1.51 1.01
C HIS A 30 -5.12 -1.20 -0.13
N PRO A 31 -4.76 -1.44 -1.40
CA PRO A 31 -5.63 -1.14 -2.52
C PRO A 31 -6.77 -2.16 -2.60
N LYS A 32 -7.98 -1.68 -2.83
CA LYS A 32 -9.18 -2.51 -3.00
C LYS A 32 -9.61 -2.63 -4.46
N TYR A 33 -9.14 -1.72 -5.32
CA TYR A 33 -9.54 -1.66 -6.72
C TYR A 33 -8.31 -1.53 -7.62
N LEU A 34 -8.32 -2.30 -8.71
CA LEU A 34 -7.42 -2.18 -9.86
C LEU A 34 -8.19 -1.57 -11.03
N CYS A 35 -7.62 -0.56 -11.68
CA CYS A 35 -8.13 -0.04 -12.94
C CYS A 35 -7.79 -1.01 -14.08
N THR A 36 -8.78 -1.61 -14.73
CA THR A 36 -8.53 -2.53 -15.86
C THR A 36 -8.16 -1.80 -17.17
N SER A 37 -8.29 -0.47 -17.21
CA SER A 37 -7.86 0.35 -18.35
C SER A 37 -6.40 0.79 -18.26
N CYS A 38 -5.98 1.37 -17.13
CA CYS A 38 -4.66 1.99 -16.98
C CYS A 38 -3.76 1.34 -15.93
N GLY A 39 -4.21 0.30 -15.23
CA GLY A 39 -3.41 -0.44 -14.24
C GLY A 39 -3.25 0.25 -12.88
N ARG A 40 -3.83 1.44 -12.65
CA ARG A 40 -3.77 2.15 -11.37
C ARG A 40 -4.47 1.36 -10.25
N LEU A 41 -3.86 1.31 -9.06
CA LEU A 41 -4.45 0.76 -7.84
C LEU A 41 -4.98 1.88 -6.95
N ALA A 42 -6.11 1.65 -6.28
CA ALA A 42 -6.70 2.61 -5.33
C ALA A 42 -7.50 1.92 -4.23
N ARG A 43 -7.75 2.64 -3.14
CA ARG A 43 -8.58 2.16 -2.01
C ARG A 43 -10.08 2.36 -2.29
N GLU A 44 -10.46 3.41 -2.99
CA GLU A 44 -11.83 3.72 -3.40
C GLU A 44 -12.02 3.56 -4.92
N ALA A 45 -13.20 3.09 -5.34
CA ALA A 45 -13.49 2.81 -6.75
C ALA A 45 -13.54 4.07 -7.62
N GLU A 46 -13.90 5.22 -7.03
CA GLU A 46 -14.00 6.53 -7.69
C GLU A 46 -12.64 7.13 -8.09
N LEU A 47 -11.54 6.62 -7.53
CA LEU A 47 -10.18 7.09 -7.82
C LEU A 47 -9.57 6.43 -9.08
N VAL A 48 -10.33 5.61 -9.80
CA VAL A 48 -9.87 4.88 -11.00
C VAL A 48 -10.91 4.92 -12.12
N CYS A 49 -10.45 4.76 -13.38
CA CYS A 49 -11.29 4.89 -14.57
C CYS A 49 -12.27 3.71 -14.78
N LEU A 50 -11.77 2.47 -14.62
CA LEU A 50 -12.55 1.23 -14.75
C LEU A 50 -12.25 0.30 -13.56
N PRO A 51 -12.93 0.49 -12.41
CA PRO A 51 -12.63 -0.23 -11.18
C PRO A 51 -12.98 -1.72 -11.28
N ARG A 52 -12.02 -2.58 -10.94
CA ARG A 52 -12.22 -3.99 -10.64
C ARG A 52 -11.77 -4.28 -9.20
N PRO A 53 -12.62 -4.86 -8.34
CA PRO A 53 -12.21 -5.28 -7.01
C PRO A 53 -11.01 -6.25 -7.08
N VAL A 54 -9.97 -5.99 -6.29
CA VAL A 54 -8.86 -6.91 -6.09
C VAL A 54 -9.02 -7.62 -4.75
N ASN A 55 -9.02 -8.94 -4.79
CA ASN A 55 -8.98 -9.76 -3.59
C ASN A 55 -7.50 -10.08 -3.32
N ILE A 56 -6.85 -9.22 -2.55
CA ILE A 56 -5.48 -9.48 -2.06
C ILE A 56 -5.59 -10.55 -0.98
N CYS A 57 -5.22 -11.78 -1.31
CA CYS A 57 -5.04 -12.85 -0.34
C CYS A 57 -3.85 -12.48 0.55
N ILE A 58 -4.12 -11.84 1.68
CA ILE A 58 -3.11 -11.69 2.72
C ILE A 58 -3.04 -13.05 3.42
N GLU A 59 -2.09 -13.90 3.03
CA GLU A 59 -1.73 -15.05 3.85
C GLU A 59 -1.15 -14.51 5.16
N ASP A 60 -1.99 -14.49 6.20
CA ASP A 60 -1.60 -14.10 7.55
C ASP A 60 -0.51 -15.06 8.04
N SER A 61 0.75 -14.62 7.95
CA SER A 61 1.92 -15.41 8.32
C SER A 61 2.06 -15.60 9.83
N SER A 62 1.11 -15.09 10.64
CA SER A 62 1.12 -15.14 12.11
C SER A 62 0.90 -16.54 12.71
N LYS A 63 0.96 -17.62 11.92
CA LYS A 63 0.84 -19.01 12.40
C LYS A 63 2.08 -19.89 12.17
N ARG A 64 3.26 -19.32 11.92
CA ARG A 64 4.51 -20.09 11.91
C ARG A 64 5.41 -19.69 13.08
N GLN A 65 5.13 -20.23 14.27
CA GLN A 65 6.12 -20.69 15.24
C GLN A 65 5.41 -21.28 16.47
N ALA A 66 5.02 -22.54 16.35
CA ALA A 66 4.76 -23.42 17.48
C ALA A 66 5.14 -24.85 17.08
N GLN A 67 6.43 -25.09 16.88
CA GLN A 67 7.04 -26.44 16.94
C GLN A 67 8.55 -26.34 16.74
N GLN A 68 9.30 -26.31 17.84
CA GLN A 68 10.13 -27.44 18.29
C GLN A 68 10.82 -27.08 19.61
#